data_AF-A0A932LK38-F1
#
_entry.id   AF-A0A932LK38-F1
#
_cell.length_a   1.000
_cell.length_b   1.000
_cell.length_c   1.000
_cell.angle_alpha   90.00
_cell.angle_beta   90.00
_cell.angle_gamma   90.00
#
_symmetry.space_group_name_H-M   'P 1'
#
loop_
_entity.id
_entity.type
_entity.pdbx_description
1 polymer ?
#
loop_
_entity_poly.entity_id
_entity_poly.type
_entity_poly.pdbx_seq_one_letter_code
_entity_poly.pdbx_strand_id
1 'polypeptide(L)'
;MKRAYILAVAVGSALAVWATIALRGQFLHTFTVVCCLAAAVMLCLAWIGLFALRKRTPKVAAARHACSWAVVVLIVVSSSYLWGALVRQQDVRRAQQFCQQIAASVDAWRREHGSYPESLDSVLPEGLQAPLLLQHAEDFYVSDGDGYVLSFSDEAGMLDSGMIYTSDDHQWLRVPRND
;
A
#
# COMPACT_ATOMS: atom_id res chain seq x y z
N MET A 1 17.38 -0.44 -32.18
CA MET A 1 17.02 -1.33 -31.05
C MET A 1 17.32 -0.72 -29.67
N LYS A 2 18.54 -0.24 -29.37
CA LYS A 2 18.89 0.35 -28.04
C LYS A 2 17.92 1.46 -27.56
N ARG A 3 17.58 2.42 -28.43
CA ARG A 3 16.67 3.54 -28.11
C ARG A 3 15.27 3.08 -27.68
N ALA A 4 14.70 2.08 -28.35
CA ALA A 4 13.38 1.56 -28.02
C ALA A 4 13.35 0.85 -26.65
N TYR A 5 14.43 0.13 -26.32
CA TYR A 5 14.57 -0.51 -25.02
C TYR A 5 14.67 0.51 -23.88
N ILE A 6 15.50 1.55 -24.07
CA ILE A 6 15.63 2.64 -23.11
C ILE A 6 14.27 3.33 -22.89
N LEU A 7 13.52 3.58 -23.97
CA LEU A 7 12.19 4.16 -23.87
C LEU A 7 11.21 3.27 -23.10
N ALA A 8 11.18 1.96 -23.40
CA ALA A 8 10.31 1.02 -22.70
C ALA A 8 10.61 0.95 -21.20
N VAL A 9 11.90 0.92 -20.82
CA VAL A 9 12.31 0.97 -19.42
C VAL A 9 11.91 2.29 -18.79
N ALA A 10 12.14 3.44 -19.45
CA ALA A 10 11.78 4.75 -18.92
C ALA A 10 10.27 4.88 -18.68
N VAL A 11 9.44 4.43 -19.63
CA VAL A 11 7.97 4.42 -19.49
C VAL A 11 7.53 3.47 -18.37
N GLY A 12 8.08 2.25 -18.32
CA GLY A 12 7.80 1.29 -17.26
C GLY A 12 8.15 1.82 -15.88
N SER A 13 9.31 2.48 -15.74
CA SER A 13 9.74 3.10 -14.48
C SER A 13 8.85 4.27 -14.08
N ALA A 14 8.47 5.13 -15.02
CA ALA A 14 7.56 6.24 -14.74
C ALA A 14 6.19 5.74 -14.25
N LEU A 15 5.64 4.70 -14.90
CA LEU A 15 4.40 4.05 -14.48
C LEU A 15 4.55 3.37 -13.11
N ALA A 16 5.68 2.69 -12.86
CA ALA A 16 5.95 2.06 -11.58
C ALA A 16 6.01 3.09 -10.43
N VAL A 17 6.70 4.21 -10.64
CA VAL A 17 6.78 5.31 -9.67
C VAL A 17 5.40 5.91 -9.43
N TRP A 18 4.66 6.21 -10.51
CA TRP A 18 3.31 6.75 -10.40
C TRP A 18 2.37 5.81 -9.64
N ALA A 19 2.36 4.51 -9.97
CA ALA A 19 1.56 3.51 -9.28
C ALA A 19 1.95 3.41 -7.79
N THR A 20 3.25 3.48 -7.48
CA THR A 20 3.74 3.45 -6.10
C THR A 20 3.26 4.66 -5.29
N ILE A 21 3.14 5.84 -5.90
CA ILE A 21 2.72 7.05 -5.19
C ILE A 21 1.20 7.16 -5.10
N ALA A 22 0.50 6.93 -6.22
CA ALA A 22 -0.93 7.17 -6.34
C ALA A 22 -1.79 6.03 -5.79
N LEU A 23 -1.31 4.79 -5.87
CA LEU A 23 -2.08 3.59 -5.48
C LEU A 23 -1.53 2.92 -4.21
N ARG A 24 -0.61 3.57 -3.48
CA ARG A 24 -0.03 2.99 -2.26
C ARG A 24 -1.11 2.57 -1.28
N GLY A 25 -0.97 1.37 -0.73
CA GLY A 25 -1.83 0.88 0.34
C GLY A 25 -3.22 0.44 -0.12
N GLN A 26 -3.58 0.55 -1.40
CA GLN A 26 -4.88 0.13 -1.90
C GLN A 26 -4.85 -1.32 -2.41
N PHE A 27 -5.93 -2.07 -2.16
CA PHE A 27 -6.16 -3.40 -2.72
C PHE A 27 -6.00 -3.41 -4.26
N LEU A 28 -6.46 -2.35 -4.92
CA LEU A 28 -6.41 -2.19 -6.38
C LEU A 28 -4.97 -2.24 -6.92
N HIS A 29 -3.97 -1.73 -6.19
CA HIS A 29 -2.56 -1.80 -6.61
C HIS A 29 -2.08 -3.25 -6.63
N THR A 30 -2.33 -3.98 -5.54
CA THR A 30 -1.96 -5.41 -5.43
C THR A 30 -2.62 -6.22 -6.54
N PHE A 31 -3.92 -6.01 -6.76
CA PHE A 31 -4.65 -6.67 -7.84
C PHE A 31 -4.07 -6.36 -9.22
N THR A 32 -3.76 -5.10 -9.49
CA THR A 32 -3.15 -4.65 -10.75
C THR A 32 -1.80 -5.32 -10.99
N VAL A 33 -0.95 -5.41 -9.96
CA VAL A 33 0.36 -6.08 -10.05
C VAL A 33 0.20 -7.57 -10.39
N VAL A 34 -0.75 -8.27 -9.74
CA VAL A 34 -1.02 -9.69 -10.02
C VAL A 34 -1.47 -9.89 -11.47
N CYS A 35 -2.38 -9.03 -11.96
CA CYS A 35 -2.81 -9.04 -13.36
C CYS A 35 -1.64 -8.78 -14.33
N CYS A 36 -0.76 -7.82 -14.01
CA CYS A 36 0.44 -7.54 -14.80
C CYS A 36 1.39 -8.75 -14.87
N LEU A 37 1.62 -9.43 -13.75
CA LEU A 37 2.45 -10.63 -13.69
C LEU A 37 1.84 -11.78 -14.51
N ALA A 38 0.53 -12.02 -14.39
CA ALA A 38 -0.17 -13.02 -15.19
C ALA A 38 -0.07 -12.73 -16.69
N ALA A 39 -0.26 -11.47 -17.09
CA ALA A 39 -0.08 -11.03 -18.47
C ALA A 39 1.36 -11.24 -18.96
N ALA A 40 2.36 -10.99 -18.12
CA ALA A 40 3.77 -11.19 -18.47
C ALA A 40 4.08 -12.67 -18.76
N VAL A 41 3.55 -13.58 -17.95
CA VAL A 41 3.68 -15.03 -18.16
C VAL A 41 3.07 -15.45 -19.49
N MET A 42 1.86 -14.99 -19.80
CA MET A 42 1.19 -15.30 -21.07
C MET A 42 1.97 -14.77 -22.28
N LEU A 43 2.56 -13.58 -22.17
CA LEU A 43 3.41 -13.00 -23.21
C LEU A 43 4.74 -13.75 -23.38
N CYS A 44 5.33 -14.25 -22.30
CA CYS A 44 6.51 -15.12 -22.36
C CYS A 44 6.20 -16.42 -23.11
N LEU A 45 5.04 -17.05 -22.83
CA LEU A 45 4.61 -18.26 -23.54
C LEU A 45 4.37 -17.99 -25.04
N ALA A 46 3.70 -16.87 -25.36
CA ALA A 46 3.52 -16.44 -26.75
C ALA A 46 4.88 -16.19 -27.45
N TRP A 47 5.83 -15.58 -26.75
CA TRP A 47 7.18 -15.34 -27.26
C TRP A 47 7.92 -16.64 -27.57
N ILE A 48 7.83 -17.65 -26.69
CA ILE A 48 8.39 -18.99 -26.90
C ILE A 48 7.74 -19.67 -28.12
N GLY A 49 6.41 -19.59 -28.24
CA GLY A 49 5.69 -20.11 -29.41
C GLY A 49 6.16 -19.45 -30.71
N LEU A 50 6.28 -18.13 -30.74
CA LEU A 50 6.82 -17.37 -31.87
C LEU A 50 8.30 -17.68 -32.14
N PHE A 51 9.07 -18.09 -31.12
CA PHE A 51 10.44 -18.57 -31.28
C PHE A 51 10.49 -19.92 -31.99
N ALA A 52 9.60 -20.84 -31.63
CA ALA A 52 9.53 -22.18 -32.20
C ALA A 52 9.09 -22.20 -33.68
N LEU A 53 8.34 -21.18 -34.13
CA LEU A 53 7.97 -21.04 -35.53
C LEU A 53 9.23 -20.83 -36.41
N ARG A 54 9.56 -21.82 -37.24
CA ARG A 54 10.71 -21.77 -38.18
C ARG A 54 10.58 -20.66 -39.24
N LYS A 55 9.40 -20.10 -39.47
CA LYS A 55 9.15 -19.05 -40.48
C LYS A 55 9.57 -17.67 -39.97
N ARG A 56 10.66 -17.13 -40.51
CA ARG A 56 11.16 -15.76 -40.24
C ARG A 56 10.46 -14.72 -41.13
N THR A 57 9.16 -14.53 -40.95
CA THR A 57 8.47 -13.38 -41.60
C THR A 57 8.75 -12.09 -40.80
N PRO A 58 8.80 -10.91 -41.45
CA PRO A 58 8.99 -9.64 -40.74
C PRO A 58 7.91 -9.37 -39.70
N LYS A 59 6.68 -9.88 -39.92
CA LYS A 59 5.58 -9.82 -38.96
C LYS A 59 5.88 -10.57 -37.66
N VAL A 60 6.46 -11.78 -37.76
CA VAL A 60 6.86 -12.58 -36.59
C VAL A 60 8.00 -11.92 -35.83
N ALA A 61 8.96 -11.32 -36.53
CA ALA A 61 10.04 -10.56 -35.88
C ALA A 61 9.50 -9.35 -35.09
N ALA A 62 8.59 -8.58 -35.70
CA ALA A 62 7.95 -7.44 -35.04
C ALA A 62 7.15 -7.86 -33.80
N ALA A 63 6.35 -8.93 -33.90
CA ALA A 63 5.58 -9.47 -32.77
C ALA A 63 6.48 -9.91 -31.61
N ARG A 64 7.63 -10.53 -31.91
CA ARG A 64 8.59 -10.96 -30.87
C ARG A 64 9.21 -9.77 -30.14
N HIS A 65 9.57 -8.70 -30.87
CA HIS A 65 10.07 -7.47 -30.25
C HIS A 65 9.02 -6.81 -29.36
N ALA A 66 7.76 -6.73 -29.83
CA ALA A 66 6.66 -6.21 -29.04
C ALA A 66 6.44 -7.01 -27.75
N CYS A 67 6.45 -8.35 -27.83
CA CYS A 67 6.33 -9.21 -26.64
C CYS A 67 7.49 -9.00 -25.67
N SER A 68 8.73 -8.94 -26.15
CA SER A 68 9.89 -8.67 -25.28
C SER A 68 9.78 -7.32 -24.57
N TRP A 69 9.34 -6.27 -25.26
CA TRP A 69 9.15 -4.96 -24.65
C TRP A 69 8.03 -4.95 -23.62
N ALA A 70 6.90 -5.60 -23.93
CA ALA A 70 5.79 -5.72 -23.00
C ALA A 70 6.21 -6.48 -21.72
N VAL A 71 6.96 -7.57 -21.84
CA VAL A 71 7.49 -8.31 -20.68
C VAL A 71 8.39 -7.42 -19.82
N VAL A 72 9.31 -6.65 -20.41
CA VAL A 72 10.18 -5.73 -19.66
C VAL A 72 9.36 -4.68 -18.91
N VAL A 73 8.38 -4.06 -19.58
CA VAL A 73 7.49 -3.07 -18.94
C VAL A 73 6.74 -3.70 -17.77
N LEU A 74 6.16 -4.90 -17.95
CA LEU A 74 5.40 -5.58 -16.90
C LEU A 74 6.28 -5.97 -15.71
N ILE A 75 7.52 -6.41 -15.94
CA ILE A 75 8.48 -6.69 -14.86
C ILE A 75 8.80 -5.41 -14.08
N VAL A 76 9.09 -4.30 -14.77
CA VAL A 76 9.40 -3.02 -14.14
C VAL A 76 8.20 -2.50 -13.34
N VAL A 77 7.00 -2.56 -13.90
CA VAL A 77 5.76 -2.19 -13.19
C VAL A 77 5.53 -3.08 -11.98
N SER A 78 5.77 -4.39 -12.09
CA SER A 78 5.60 -5.33 -10.97
C SER A 78 6.57 -5.06 -9.82
N SER A 79 7.75 -4.50 -10.11
CA SER A 79 8.70 -4.09 -9.07
C SER A 79 8.17 -2.97 -8.16
N SER A 80 7.18 -2.19 -8.62
CA SER A 80 6.49 -1.17 -7.80
C SER A 80 5.86 -1.78 -6.53
N TYR A 81 5.49 -3.05 -6.58
CA TYR A 81 4.90 -3.74 -5.43
C TYR A 81 5.86 -3.82 -4.24
N LEU A 82 7.13 -4.16 -4.49
CA LEU A 82 8.14 -4.27 -3.43
C LEU A 82 8.38 -2.91 -2.76
N TRP A 83 8.48 -1.86 -3.58
CA TRP A 83 8.64 -0.49 -3.07
C TRP A 83 7.40 -0.01 -2.32
N GLY A 84 6.20 -0.28 -2.86
CA GLY A 84 4.94 0.01 -2.20
C GLY A 84 4.82 -0.68 -0.83
N ALA A 85 5.25 -1.94 -0.72
CA ALA A 85 5.27 -2.67 0.54
C ALA A 85 6.20 -2.03 1.58
N LEU A 86 7.40 -1.57 1.17
CA LEU A 86 8.34 -0.89 2.06
C LEU A 86 7.80 0.47 2.53
N VAL A 87 7.27 1.29 1.61
CA VAL A 87 6.67 2.58 1.95
C VAL A 87 5.50 2.39 2.91
N ARG A 88 4.64 1.41 2.64
CA ARG A 88 3.52 1.07 3.52
C ARG A 88 3.97 0.67 4.92
N GLN A 89 5.00 -0.16 5.06
CA GLN A 89 5.52 -0.50 6.38
C GLN A 89 5.99 0.75 7.15
N GLN A 90 6.56 1.74 6.45
CA GLN A 90 6.93 3.01 7.07
C GLN A 90 5.68 3.83 7.47
N ASP A 91 4.66 3.87 6.62
CA ASP A 91 3.41 4.58 6.91
C ASP A 91 2.69 3.94 8.13
N VAL A 92 2.65 2.61 8.23
CA VAL A 92 2.11 1.90 9.41
C VAL A 92 2.90 2.24 10.66
N ARG A 93 4.25 2.21 10.61
CA ARG A 93 5.08 2.59 11.77
C ARG A 93 4.84 4.02 12.20
N ARG A 94 4.68 4.96 11.26
CA ARG A 94 4.37 6.37 11.56
C ARG A 94 3.00 6.52 12.22
N ALA A 95 1.99 5.81 11.72
CA ALA A 95 0.67 5.78 12.34
C ALA A 95 0.74 5.24 13.78
N GLN A 96 1.43 4.12 13.99
CA GLN A 96 1.62 3.52 15.32
C GLN A 96 2.32 4.48 16.29
N GLN A 97 3.40 5.14 15.85
CA GLN A 97 4.12 6.12 16.66
C GLN A 97 3.25 7.34 17.01
N PHE A 98 2.48 7.84 16.05
CA PHE A 98 1.56 8.95 16.26
C PHE A 98 0.48 8.61 17.30
N CYS A 99 -0.13 7.44 17.17
CA CYS A 99 -1.10 6.93 18.14
C CYS A 99 -0.51 6.76 19.54
N GLN A 100 0.73 6.26 19.66
CA GLN A 100 1.44 6.15 20.94
C GLN A 100 1.70 7.52 21.58
N GLN A 101 1.97 8.55 20.78
CA GLN A 101 2.11 9.93 21.28
C GLN A 101 0.77 10.47 21.79
N ILE A 102 -0.33 10.19 21.08
CA ILE A 102 -1.68 10.58 21.47
C ILE A 102 -2.11 9.86 22.75
N ALA A 103 -1.86 8.56 22.84
CA ALA A 103 -2.16 7.73 24.01
C ALA A 103 -1.65 8.39 25.31
N ALA A 104 -0.38 8.83 25.31
CA ALA A 104 0.20 9.50 26.46
C ALA A 104 -0.53 10.80 26.85
N SER A 105 -0.99 11.59 25.87
CA SER A 105 -1.75 12.81 26.12
C SER A 105 -3.17 12.52 26.62
N VAL A 106 -3.81 11.47 26.10
CA VAL A 106 -5.14 10.99 26.52
C VAL A 106 -5.10 10.43 27.94
N ASP A 107 -4.04 9.71 28.31
CA ASP A 107 -3.82 9.23 29.68
C ASP A 107 -3.51 10.37 30.66
N ALA A 108 -2.83 11.43 30.20
CA ALA A 108 -2.66 12.65 30.98
C ALA A 108 -4.01 13.34 31.24
N TRP A 109 -4.85 13.45 30.20
CA TRP A 109 -6.20 14.02 30.32
C TRP A 109 -7.04 13.28 31.35
N ARG A 110 -7.06 11.94 31.33
CA ARG A 110 -7.80 11.13 32.31
C ARG A 110 -7.33 11.38 33.73
N ARG A 111 -6.01 11.51 33.96
CA ARG A 111 -5.48 11.80 35.30
C ARG A 111 -5.95 13.15 35.85
N GLU A 112 -6.23 14.11 34.97
CA GLU A 112 -6.71 15.45 35.36
C GLU A 112 -8.23 15.52 35.49
N HIS A 113 -8.98 14.88 34.60
CA HIS A 113 -10.44 15.01 34.49
C HIS A 113 -11.23 13.81 35.04
N GLY A 114 -10.55 12.71 35.36
CA GLY A 114 -11.15 11.48 35.88
C GLY A 114 -11.75 10.54 34.83
N SER A 115 -11.85 10.97 33.57
CA SER A 115 -12.36 10.16 32.44
C SER A 115 -11.58 10.47 31.16
N TYR A 116 -11.59 9.53 30.21
CA TYR A 116 -11.05 9.76 28.86
C TYR A 116 -11.94 10.73 28.07
N PRO A 117 -11.35 11.57 27.19
CA PRO A 117 -12.13 12.51 26.39
C PRO A 117 -12.99 11.75 25.37
N GLU A 118 -14.16 12.31 25.03
CA GLU A 118 -15.04 11.75 23.98
C GLU A 118 -14.45 11.94 22.57
N SER A 119 -13.65 12.99 22.39
CA SER A 119 -13.00 13.33 21.11
C SER A 119 -11.55 13.77 21.33
N LEU A 120 -10.69 13.57 20.32
CA LEU A 120 -9.28 13.98 20.40
C LEU A 120 -9.04 15.48 20.23
N ASP A 121 -10.02 16.25 19.78
CA ASP A 121 -9.89 17.69 19.50
C ASP A 121 -9.45 18.51 20.72
N SER A 122 -9.79 18.06 21.93
CA SER A 122 -9.40 18.73 23.18
C SER A 122 -7.98 18.38 23.65
N VAL A 123 -7.37 17.34 23.09
CA VAL A 123 -6.07 16.80 23.53
C VAL A 123 -4.98 17.05 22.50
N LEU A 124 -5.34 17.14 21.22
CA LEU A 124 -4.37 17.32 20.14
C LEU A 124 -3.85 18.77 20.10
N PRO A 125 -2.53 18.97 19.97
CA PRO A 125 -1.97 20.28 19.69
C PRO A 125 -2.52 20.84 18.38
N GLU A 126 -2.84 22.14 18.36
CA GLU A 126 -3.23 22.83 17.13
C GLU A 126 -2.16 22.63 16.03
N GLY A 127 -2.62 22.24 14.84
CA GLY A 127 -1.75 22.05 13.68
C GLY A 127 -1.01 20.71 13.63
N LEU A 128 -1.24 19.80 14.58
CA LEU A 128 -0.71 18.44 14.47
C LEU A 128 -1.39 17.69 13.32
N GLN A 129 -0.64 17.42 12.26
CA GLN A 129 -1.17 16.69 11.09
C GLN A 129 -1.10 15.18 11.31
N ALA A 130 -2.25 14.51 11.19
CA ALA A 130 -2.31 13.06 11.24
C ALA A 130 -1.59 12.43 10.03
N PRO A 131 -0.86 11.31 10.23
CA PRO A 131 -0.34 10.49 9.13
C PRO A 131 -1.43 10.10 8.14
N LEU A 132 -1.07 9.93 6.85
CA LEU A 132 -2.04 9.67 5.78
C LEU A 132 -3.01 8.51 6.08
N LEU A 133 -2.53 7.41 6.70
CA LEU A 133 -3.36 6.26 7.07
C LEU A 133 -4.48 6.61 8.05
N LEU A 134 -4.31 7.65 8.84
CA LEU A 134 -5.28 8.08 9.86
C LEU A 134 -6.19 9.21 9.36
N GLN A 135 -5.83 9.89 8.26
CA GLN A 135 -6.62 11.00 7.72
C GLN A 135 -8.00 10.57 7.19
N HIS A 136 -8.16 9.29 6.88
CA HIS A 136 -9.40 8.72 6.33
C HIS A 136 -10.05 7.71 7.29
N ALA A 137 -9.55 7.56 8.51
CA ALA A 137 -10.13 6.68 9.50
C ALA A 137 -11.25 7.42 10.25
N GLU A 138 -12.51 7.11 9.94
CA GLU A 138 -13.68 7.72 10.61
C GLU A 138 -13.71 7.35 12.11
N ASP A 139 -13.43 6.09 12.44
CA ASP A 139 -13.43 5.57 13.81
C ASP A 139 -12.01 5.42 14.38
N PHE A 140 -11.17 6.42 14.11
CA PHE A 140 -9.77 6.41 14.56
C PHE A 140 -9.65 6.30 16.09
N TYR A 141 -10.51 6.99 16.82
CA TYR A 141 -10.53 7.03 18.28
C TYR A 141 -11.96 6.86 18.77
N VAL A 142 -12.15 5.90 19.67
CA VAL A 142 -13.41 5.65 20.36
C VAL A 142 -13.14 5.54 21.84
N SER A 143 -13.95 6.20 22.66
CA SER A 143 -13.85 6.20 24.12
C SER A 143 -15.23 6.02 24.73
N ASP A 144 -15.31 5.25 25.81
CA ASP A 144 -16.51 5.12 26.66
C ASP A 144 -16.35 5.86 27.99
N GLY A 145 -15.26 6.62 28.15
CA GLY A 145 -14.88 7.35 29.35
C GLY A 145 -13.99 6.57 30.32
N ASP A 146 -14.09 5.23 30.35
CA ASP A 146 -13.30 4.35 31.22
C ASP A 146 -12.10 3.72 30.49
N GLY A 147 -12.25 3.50 29.20
CA GLY A 147 -11.24 3.01 28.27
C GLY A 147 -11.27 3.76 26.94
N TYR A 148 -10.25 3.51 26.11
CA TYR A 148 -10.27 3.97 24.73
C TYR A 148 -9.65 2.94 23.80
N VAL A 149 -10.03 3.07 22.52
CA VAL A 149 -9.52 2.28 21.42
C VAL A 149 -9.05 3.22 20.32
N LEU A 150 -7.80 3.04 19.90
CA LEU A 150 -7.24 3.63 18.69
C LEU A 150 -7.20 2.57 17.60
N SER A 151 -7.81 2.83 16.46
CA SER A 151 -7.88 1.85 15.38
C SER A 151 -7.63 2.45 14.00
N PHE A 152 -7.01 1.67 13.11
CA PHE A 152 -6.92 2.03 11.69
C PHE A 152 -6.85 0.79 10.79
N SER A 153 -7.37 0.94 9.58
CA SER A 153 -7.37 -0.13 8.58
C SER A 153 -6.05 -0.19 7.81
N ASP A 154 -5.54 -1.41 7.63
CA ASP A 154 -4.37 -1.70 6.81
C ASP A 154 -4.81 -2.40 5.50
N GLU A 155 -5.52 -1.67 4.63
CA GLU A 155 -6.27 -2.17 3.45
C GLU A 155 -5.47 -3.01 2.45
N ALA A 156 -4.16 -2.82 2.34
CA ALA A 156 -3.38 -3.62 1.41
C ALA A 156 -3.06 -5.03 1.94
N GLY A 157 -3.59 -5.43 3.11
CA GLY A 157 -3.58 -6.82 3.55
C GLY A 157 -4.71 -7.47 2.78
N MET A 158 -4.44 -8.54 2.03
CA MET A 158 -5.46 -9.21 1.20
C MET A 158 -6.74 -9.63 1.97
N LEU A 159 -6.71 -9.56 3.30
CA LEU A 159 -7.82 -9.72 4.22
C LEU A 159 -7.78 -8.46 5.07
N ASP A 160 -8.73 -7.54 4.90
CA ASP A 160 -8.86 -6.29 5.67
C ASP A 160 -8.49 -6.54 7.14
N SER A 161 -7.29 -6.12 7.51
CA SER A 161 -6.78 -6.29 8.87
C SER A 161 -6.73 -4.93 9.52
N GLY A 162 -7.47 -4.76 10.61
CA GLY A 162 -7.37 -3.59 11.46
C GLY A 162 -6.16 -3.71 12.38
N MET A 163 -5.54 -2.58 12.66
CA MET A 163 -4.62 -2.42 13.78
C MET A 163 -5.39 -1.75 14.91
N ILE A 164 -5.37 -2.37 16.08
CA ILE A 164 -6.09 -1.88 17.27
C ILE A 164 -5.08 -1.67 18.39
N TYR A 165 -5.24 -0.57 19.12
CA TYR A 165 -4.49 -0.24 20.32
C TYR A 165 -5.48 0.14 21.42
N THR A 166 -5.43 -0.56 22.55
CA THR A 166 -6.36 -0.38 23.67
C THR A 166 -5.67 0.29 24.84
N SER A 167 -6.44 0.99 25.68
CA SER A 167 -5.96 1.57 26.93
C SER A 167 -5.45 0.54 27.94
N ASP A 168 -5.91 -0.71 27.86
CA ASP A 168 -5.58 -1.73 28.86
C ASP A 168 -4.23 -2.39 28.58
N ASP A 169 -3.99 -2.78 27.33
CA ASP A 169 -2.81 -3.54 26.95
C ASP A 169 -1.64 -2.66 26.51
N HIS A 170 -1.94 -1.42 26.08
CA HIS A 170 -0.97 -0.50 25.48
C HIS A 170 -0.12 -1.14 24.36
N GLN A 171 -0.70 -2.11 23.65
CA GLN A 171 -0.04 -2.89 22.60
C GLN A 171 -0.88 -2.90 21.33
N TRP A 172 -0.17 -2.96 20.20
CA TRP A 172 -0.80 -3.10 18.89
C TRP A 172 -1.21 -4.55 18.66
N LEU A 173 -2.51 -4.77 18.52
CA LEU A 173 -3.10 -6.03 18.11
C LEU A 173 -3.53 -5.92 16.64
N ARG A 174 -3.16 -6.93 15.85
CA ARG A 174 -3.69 -7.09 14.49
C ARG A 174 -4.94 -7.94 14.58
N VAL A 175 -6.07 -7.40 14.13
CA VAL A 175 -7.38 -8.06 14.22
C VAL A 175 -7.94 -8.24 12.81
N PRO A 176 -8.42 -9.44 12.44
CA PRO A 176 -9.17 -9.60 11.20
C PRO A 176 -10.47 -8.80 11.28
N ARG A 177 -10.83 -8.11 10.20
CA ARG A 177 -12.11 -7.42 10.10
C ARG A 177 -13.23 -8.48 10.09
N ASN A 178 -14.04 -8.49 11.15
CA ASN A 178 -15.27 -9.26 11.20
C ASN A 178 -16.39 -8.33 10.71
N ASP A 179 -16.73 -8.44 9.44
CA ASP A 179 -17.92 -7.78 8.86
C ASP A 179 -19.21 -8.50 9.29
#